data_AF-A0A3C1WQW9-F1
#
_entry.id   AF-A0A3C1WQW9-F1
#
_cell.length_a   1.000
_cell.length_b   1.000
_cell.length_c   1.000
_cell.angle_alpha   90.00
_cell.angle_beta   90.00
_cell.angle_gamma   90.00
#
_symmetry.space_group_name_H-M   'P 1'
#
loop_
_entity.id
_entity.type
_entity.pdbx_description
1 polymer ?
#
loop_
_entity_poly.entity_id
_entity_poly.type
_entity_poly.pdbx_seq_one_letter_code
_entity_poly.pdbx_strand_id
1 'polypeptide(L)'
;MASYWTDDKLEALALSVIGESRELSLNGGTMNFPRIAYLHCDAVKKSGGLFVHADTEKVSDKNKAIMKKDFIITFYDPNNEDLTDEQMRILMEHELLHIGYDADKNSYFIRPHDYGEFKEIIDKYGIDWCKETK
;
A
#
# COMPACT_ATOMS: atom_id res chain seq x y z
N MET A 1 23.33 1.74 2.24
CA MET A 1 22.32 0.74 2.63
C MET A 1 21.04 1.51 2.89
N ALA A 2 19.91 0.99 2.45
CA ALA A 2 18.63 1.61 2.77
C ALA A 2 18.30 1.40 4.25
N SER A 3 17.73 2.42 4.88
CA SER A 3 17.19 2.37 6.24
C SER A 3 15.68 2.20 6.18
N TYR A 4 15.13 1.51 7.18
CA TYR A 4 13.69 1.29 7.31
C TYR A 4 13.25 1.62 8.73
N TRP A 5 12.12 2.30 8.86
CA TRP A 5 11.54 2.63 10.15
C TRP A 5 10.02 2.67 10.08
N THR A 6 9.38 2.58 11.25
CA THR A 6 7.94 2.71 11.42
C THR A 6 7.63 4.04 12.08
N ASP A 7 6.48 4.63 11.77
CA ASP A 7 5.89 5.69 12.56
C ASP A 7 4.37 5.50 12.71
N ASP A 8 3.76 6.27 13.61
CA ASP A 8 2.32 6.20 13.86
C ASP A 8 1.49 6.89 12.76
N LYS A 9 2.12 7.71 11.90
CA LYS A 9 1.41 8.51 10.89
C LYS A 9 0.93 7.63 9.75
N LEU A 10 1.77 6.74 9.23
CA LEU A 10 1.35 5.82 8.17
C LEU A 10 0.27 4.86 8.66
N GLU A 11 0.38 4.39 9.90
CA GLU A 11 -0.66 3.53 10.49
C GLU A 11 -1.98 4.30 10.69
N ALA A 12 -1.92 5.54 11.20
CA ALA A 12 -3.11 6.39 11.33
C ALA A 12 -3.76 6.72 9.98
N LEU A 13 -2.95 6.99 8.95
CA LEU A 13 -3.41 7.23 7.58
C LEU A 13 -4.13 5.99 7.04
N ALA A 14 -3.53 4.81 7.19
CA ALA A 14 -4.14 3.56 6.76
C ALA A 14 -5.48 3.31 7.45
N LEU A 15 -5.56 3.52 8.77
CA LEU A 15 -6.81 3.37 9.52
C LEU A 15 -7.90 4.35 9.07
N SER A 16 -7.54 5.59 8.76
CA SER A 16 -8.47 6.58 8.19
C SER A 16 -8.98 6.14 6.81
N VAL A 17 -8.09 5.70 5.92
CA VAL A 17 -8.45 5.21 4.57
C VAL A 17 -9.35 3.98 4.64
N ILE A 18 -9.03 3.01 5.50
CA ILE A 18 -9.85 1.79 5.70
C ILE A 18 -11.24 2.15 6.24
N GLY A 19 -11.31 3.08 7.20
CA GLY A 19 -12.57 3.50 7.81
C GLY A 19 -13.53 4.19 6.83
N GLU A 20 -12.99 4.83 5.79
CA GLU A 20 -13.78 5.54 4.78
C GLU A 20 -14.07 4.70 3.52
N SER A 21 -13.22 3.72 3.22
CA SER A 21 -13.35 2.91 2.01
C SER A 21 -14.38 1.79 2.20
N ARG A 22 -15.52 1.92 1.50
CA ARG A 22 -16.55 0.87 1.43
C ARG A 22 -16.01 -0.42 0.81
N GLU A 23 -15.06 -0.34 -0.11
CA GLU A 23 -14.51 -1.51 -0.79
C GLU A 23 -13.56 -2.30 0.12
N LEU A 24 -12.66 -1.61 0.84
CA LEU A 24 -11.76 -2.24 1.79
C LEU A 24 -12.51 -2.85 2.99
N SER A 25 -13.63 -2.24 3.40
CA SER A 25 -14.49 -2.78 4.46
C SER A 25 -15.35 -3.98 4.04
N LEU A 26 -15.61 -4.16 2.73
CA LEU A 26 -16.37 -5.30 2.19
C LEU A 26 -15.52 -6.58 2.01
N ASN A 27 -14.19 -6.49 1.98
CA ASN A 27 -13.26 -7.62 1.85
C ASN A 27 -13.11 -8.49 3.13
N GLY A 28 -14.18 -8.66 3.91
CA GLY A 28 -14.22 -9.62 5.03
C GLY A 28 -14.82 -9.11 6.35
N GLY A 29 -15.41 -7.92 6.37
CA GLY A 29 -15.89 -7.32 7.62
C GLY A 29 -14.73 -7.00 8.57
N THR A 30 -14.93 -6.03 9.45
CA THR A 30 -13.90 -5.51 10.36
C THR A 30 -13.29 -6.56 11.30
N MET A 31 -13.82 -7.77 11.38
CA MET A 31 -13.33 -8.82 12.29
C MET A 31 -12.04 -9.52 11.84
N ASN A 32 -11.62 -9.43 10.57
CA ASN A 32 -10.46 -10.21 10.08
C ASN A 32 -9.43 -9.43 9.25
N PHE A 33 -9.46 -8.10 9.23
CA PHE A 33 -8.52 -7.30 8.43
C PHE A 33 -7.05 -7.73 8.67
N PRO A 34 -6.22 -7.89 7.61
CA PRO A 34 -4.89 -8.45 7.76
C PRO A 34 -4.00 -7.54 8.59
N ARG A 35 -3.03 -8.12 9.31
CA ARG A 35 -2.09 -7.35 10.12
C ARG A 35 -1.00 -6.79 9.22
N ILE A 36 -1.02 -5.49 8.98
CA ILE A 36 -0.08 -4.82 8.08
C ILE A 36 1.00 -4.12 8.93
N ALA A 37 2.24 -4.16 8.46
CA ALA A 37 3.29 -3.26 8.91
C ALA A 37 3.51 -2.17 7.86
N TYR A 38 3.59 -0.92 8.29
CA TYR A 38 3.85 0.22 7.42
C TYR A 38 5.26 0.71 7.68
N LEU A 39 6.07 0.78 6.63
CA LEU A 39 7.48 1.17 6.71
C LEU A 39 7.74 2.40 5.85
N HIS A 40 8.57 3.28 6.35
CA HIS A 40 9.31 4.25 5.55
C HIS A 40 10.62 3.64 5.06
N CYS A 41 11.11 4.15 3.93
CA CYS A 41 12.40 3.81 3.37
C CYS A 41 13.09 5.07 2.81
N ASP A 42 14.36 5.27 3.14
CA ASP A 42 15.17 6.41 2.70
C ASP A 42 15.77 6.24 1.29
N ALA A 43 15.47 5.14 0.61
CA ALA A 43 16.01 4.86 -0.72
C ALA A 43 15.06 5.32 -1.83
N VAL A 44 15.63 5.93 -2.87
CA VAL A 44 14.94 6.12 -4.15
C VAL A 44 14.75 4.76 -4.81
N LYS A 45 13.49 4.40 -5.10
CA LYS A 45 13.18 3.19 -5.87
C LYS A 45 12.70 3.53 -7.28
N LYS A 46 13.19 2.75 -8.25
CA LYS A 46 12.72 2.78 -9.65
C LYS A 46 12.46 1.37 -10.17
N SER A 47 11.48 1.24 -11.05
CA SER A 47 11.17 0.01 -11.79
C SER A 47 10.80 0.37 -13.22
N GLY A 48 11.45 -0.26 -14.21
CA GLY A 48 11.20 0.05 -15.62
C GLY A 48 11.48 1.51 -16.02
N GLY A 49 12.33 2.22 -15.26
CA GLY A 49 12.63 3.64 -15.47
C GLY A 49 11.74 4.62 -14.70
N LEU A 50 10.61 4.16 -14.16
CA LEU A 50 9.65 4.97 -13.41
C LEU A 50 9.93 4.92 -11.90
N PHE A 51 9.57 5.97 -11.17
CA PHE A 51 9.61 5.98 -9.71
C PHE A 51 8.57 5.03 -9.13
N VAL A 52 8.93 4.33 -8.06
CA VAL A 52 8.02 3.48 -7.28
C VAL A 52 7.79 4.17 -5.94
N HIS A 53 6.57 4.64 -5.70
CA HIS A 53 6.23 5.42 -4.51
C HIS A 53 6.03 4.57 -3.26
N ALA A 54 5.47 3.37 -3.44
CA ALA A 54 5.34 2.37 -2.41
C ALA A 54 5.35 0.96 -3.02
N ASP A 55 5.52 -0.07 -2.17
CA ASP A 55 5.30 -1.46 -2.52
C ASP A 55 4.55 -2.19 -1.39
N THR A 56 3.68 -3.10 -1.80
CA THR A 56 3.03 -4.05 -0.91
C THR A 56 3.61 -5.46 -1.09
N GLU A 57 4.04 -6.08 0.00
CA GLU A 57 4.56 -7.45 0.00
C GLU A 57 3.90 -8.34 1.07
N LYS A 58 3.79 -9.63 0.76
CA LYS A 58 3.23 -10.63 1.67
C LYS A 58 4.36 -11.23 2.47
N VAL A 59 4.23 -11.20 3.79
CA VAL A 59 5.25 -11.75 4.68
C VAL A 59 5.32 -13.27 4.49
N SER A 60 6.53 -13.80 4.32
CA SER A 60 6.74 -15.26 4.26
C SER A 60 6.30 -15.94 5.56
N ASP A 61 5.85 -17.19 5.50
CA ASP A 61 5.33 -17.87 6.69
C ASP A 61 6.38 -18.00 7.81
N LYS A 62 7.67 -18.13 7.43
CA LYS A 62 8.79 -18.09 8.38
C LYS A 62 8.86 -16.74 9.11
N ASN A 63 8.76 -15.63 8.40
CA ASN A 63 8.87 -14.29 8.98
C ASN A 63 7.60 -13.90 9.77
N LYS A 64 6.42 -14.39 9.36
CA LYS A 64 5.16 -14.22 10.10
C LYS A 64 5.25 -14.76 11.52
N ALA A 65 5.93 -15.89 11.72
CA ALA A 65 6.12 -16.49 13.04
C ALA A 65 6.88 -15.57 14.01
N ILE A 66 7.71 -14.67 13.48
CA ILE A 66 8.53 -13.73 14.26
C ILE A 66 7.79 -12.40 14.42
N MET A 67 7.37 -11.81 13.30
CA MET A 67 6.86 -10.44 13.23
C MET A 67 5.38 -10.33 13.59
N LYS A 68 4.61 -11.42 13.48
CA LYS A 68 3.15 -11.45 13.65
C LYS A 68 2.41 -10.44 12.75
N LYS A 69 2.95 -10.20 11.56
CA LYS A 69 2.36 -9.36 10.50
C LYS A 69 2.18 -10.20 9.25
N ASP A 70 1.09 -9.98 8.53
CA ASP A 70 0.72 -10.73 7.33
C ASP A 70 1.24 -10.07 6.05
N PHE A 71 1.33 -8.74 6.04
CA PHE A 71 1.84 -7.92 4.94
C PHE A 71 2.75 -6.80 5.45
N ILE A 72 3.59 -6.29 4.55
CA ILE A 72 4.36 -5.06 4.72
C ILE A 72 3.99 -4.13 3.56
N ILE A 73 3.73 -2.87 3.86
CA ILE A 73 3.65 -1.79 2.87
C ILE A 73 4.82 -0.85 3.14
N THR A 74 5.68 -0.66 2.16
CA THR A 74 6.87 0.20 2.25
C THR A 74 6.67 1.43 1.39
N PHE A 75 6.77 2.62 1.98
CA PHE A 75 6.75 3.92 1.32
C PHE A 75 8.18 4.42 1.13
N TYR A 76 8.53 4.85 -0.09
CA TYR A 76 9.85 5.38 -0.42
C TYR A 76 9.85 6.89 -0.29
N ASP A 77 10.27 7.38 0.87
CA ASP A 77 10.15 8.80 1.25
C ASP A 77 10.70 9.76 0.21
N PRO A 78 11.91 9.56 -0.38
CA PRO A 78 12.43 10.46 -1.41
C PRO A 78 11.55 10.57 -2.65
N ASN A 79 10.74 9.55 -2.95
CA ASN A 79 9.81 9.57 -4.07
C ASN A 79 8.48 10.23 -3.69
N ASN A 80 8.22 10.40 -2.40
CA ASN A 80 6.94 10.87 -1.86
C ASN A 80 7.00 12.30 -1.30
N GLU A 81 8.18 12.94 -1.26
CA GLU A 81 8.39 14.29 -0.67
C GLU A 81 7.48 15.36 -1.27
N ASP A 82 7.17 15.27 -2.56
CA ASP A 82 6.35 16.24 -3.30
C ASP A 82 4.85 15.90 -3.31
N LEU A 83 4.44 14.82 -2.64
CA LEU A 83 3.04 14.41 -2.59
C LEU A 83 2.27 15.23 -1.57
N THR A 84 1.11 15.72 -1.98
CA THR A 84 0.13 16.30 -1.05
C THR A 84 -0.44 15.23 -0.12
N ASP A 85 -1.02 15.64 1.00
CA ASP A 85 -1.68 14.72 1.94
C ASP A 85 -2.76 13.86 1.24
N GLU A 86 -3.52 14.45 0.31
CA GLU A 86 -4.54 13.72 -0.46
C GLU A 86 -3.90 12.70 -1.41
N GLN A 87 -2.79 13.05 -2.04
CA GLN A 87 -2.01 12.13 -2.88
C GLN A 87 -1.44 10.97 -2.07
N MET A 88 -0.92 11.24 -0.86
CA MET A 88 -0.47 10.20 0.06
C MET A 88 -1.60 9.28 0.50
N ARG A 89 -2.80 9.84 0.71
CA ARG A 89 -4.01 9.08 1.05
C ARG A 89 -4.44 8.16 -0.11
N ILE A 90 -4.41 8.66 -1.34
CA ILE A 90 -4.71 7.88 -2.55
C ILE A 90 -3.67 6.76 -2.73
N LEU A 91 -2.39 7.06 -2.53
CA LEU A 91 -1.33 6.06 -2.56
C LEU A 91 -1.55 4.97 -1.50
N MET A 92 -1.94 5.34 -0.28
CA MET A 92 -2.29 4.37 0.76
C MET A 92 -3.49 3.51 0.35
N GLU A 93 -4.55 4.10 -0.22
CA GLU A 93 -5.71 3.35 -0.74
C GLU A 93 -5.27 2.34 -1.81
N HIS A 94 -4.41 2.77 -2.74
CA HIS A 94 -3.84 1.92 -3.78
C HIS A 94 -3.11 0.70 -3.21
N GLU A 95 -2.19 0.90 -2.28
CA GLU A 95 -1.42 -0.19 -1.67
C GLU A 95 -2.31 -1.16 -0.90
N LEU A 96 -3.34 -0.66 -0.22
CA LEU A 96 -4.30 -1.49 0.50
C LEU A 96 -5.16 -2.35 -0.45
N LEU A 97 -5.47 -1.86 -1.66
CA LEU A 97 -6.23 -2.61 -2.66
C LEU A 97 -5.47 -3.82 -3.22
N HIS A 98 -4.13 -3.83 -3.14
CA HIS A 98 -3.32 -5.01 -3.46
C HIS A 98 -3.57 -6.18 -2.51
N ILE A 99 -4.21 -5.95 -1.36
CA ILE A 99 -4.47 -6.99 -0.38
C ILE A 99 -5.85 -7.60 -0.63
N GLY A 100 -5.86 -8.71 -1.37
CA GLY A 100 -7.05 -9.50 -1.64
C GLY A 100 -7.37 -10.52 -0.54
N TYR A 101 -8.65 -10.83 -0.36
CA TYR A 101 -9.11 -11.91 0.51
C TYR A 101 -9.80 -13.01 -0.30
N ASP A 102 -9.35 -14.26 -0.11
CA ASP A 102 -9.97 -15.47 -0.66
C ASP A 102 -10.83 -16.10 0.44
N ALA A 103 -12.15 -15.98 0.30
CA ALA A 103 -13.12 -16.45 1.29
C ALA A 103 -13.16 -17.98 1.38
N ASP A 104 -12.95 -18.69 0.27
CA ASP A 104 -12.98 -20.15 0.23
C ASP A 104 -11.76 -20.75 0.95
N LYS A 105 -10.60 -20.10 0.80
CA LYS A 105 -9.36 -20.49 1.49
C LYS A 105 -9.19 -19.84 2.85
N ASN A 106 -10.08 -18.93 3.24
CA ASN A 106 -9.97 -18.09 4.43
C ASN A 106 -8.55 -17.49 4.55
N SER A 107 -8.05 -16.89 3.45
CA SER A 107 -6.65 -16.47 3.37
C SER A 107 -6.48 -15.19 2.55
N TYR A 108 -5.55 -14.34 2.98
CA TYR A 108 -5.19 -13.13 2.24
C TYR A 108 -4.12 -13.43 1.18
N PHE A 109 -4.16 -12.70 0.06
CA PHE A 109 -3.19 -12.81 -1.03
C PHE A 109 -2.84 -11.43 -1.60
N ILE A 110 -1.73 -11.33 -2.35
CA ILE A 110 -1.42 -10.13 -3.12
C ILE A 110 -2.12 -10.23 -4.46
N ARG A 111 -2.96 -9.24 -4.74
CA ARG A 111 -3.46 -8.94 -6.08
C ARG A 111 -2.32 -8.27 -6.85
N PRO A 112 -1.91 -8.81 -8.01
CA PRO A 112 -0.95 -8.11 -8.84
C PRO A 112 -1.58 -6.81 -9.35
N HIS A 113 -0.75 -5.76 -9.51
CA HIS A 113 -1.20 -4.50 -10.08
C HIS A 113 -1.81 -4.78 -11.46
N ASP A 114 -3.12 -4.51 -11.63
CA ASP A 114 -3.68 -4.39 -12.97
C ASP A 114 -3.53 -2.93 -13.42
N TYR A 115 -3.05 -2.73 -14.65
CA TYR A 115 -3.03 -1.40 -15.29
C TYR A 115 -4.43 -0.75 -15.31
N GLY A 116 -5.50 -1.57 -15.26
CA GLY A 116 -6.87 -1.11 -15.07
C GLY A 116 -7.13 -0.41 -13.73
N GLU A 117 -6.56 -0.90 -12.62
CA GLU A 117 -6.78 -0.35 -11.27
C GLU A 117 -6.07 1.01 -11.10
N PHE A 118 -4.88 1.17 -11.69
CA PHE A 118 -4.22 2.48 -11.77
C PHE A 118 -5.04 3.47 -12.60
N LYS A 119 -5.66 3.01 -13.69
CA LYS A 119 -6.54 3.85 -14.50
C LYS A 119 -7.79 4.28 -13.71
N GLU A 120 -8.38 3.41 -12.90
CA GLU A 120 -9.51 3.78 -12.04
C GLU A 120 -9.12 4.82 -11.00
N ILE A 121 -7.92 4.73 -10.41
CA ILE A 121 -7.39 5.76 -9.51
C ILE A 121 -7.15 7.09 -10.26
N ILE A 122 -6.55 7.03 -11.46
CA ILE A 122 -6.36 8.20 -12.32
C ILE A 122 -7.71 8.81 -12.74
N ASP A 123 -8.71 8.00 -13.09
CA ASP A 123 -10.03 8.44 -13.52
C ASP A 123 -10.84 9.00 -12.34
N LYS A 124 -10.68 8.42 -11.14
CA LYS A 124 -11.36 8.82 -9.89
C LYS A 124 -10.77 10.10 -9.29
N TYR A 125 -9.45 10.28 -9.36
CA TYR A 125 -8.75 11.38 -8.68
C TYR A 125 -8.03 12.37 -9.60
N GLY A 126 -7.89 12.06 -10.90
CA GLY A 126 -7.29 12.94 -11.91
C GLY A 126 -5.75 13.04 -11.86
N ILE A 127 -5.06 12.13 -11.17
CA ILE A 127 -3.63 12.24 -10.87
C ILE A 127 -2.82 11.30 -11.75
N ASP A 128 -2.05 11.83 -12.71
CA ASP A 128 -1.15 11.05 -13.57
C ASP A 128 0.21 10.88 -12.90
N TRP A 129 0.32 9.86 -12.06
CA TRP A 129 1.54 9.46 -11.34
C TRP A 129 2.67 8.96 -12.24
N CYS A 130 2.38 8.67 -13.52
CA CYS A 130 3.36 8.13 -14.47
C CYS A 130 4.06 9.21 -15.29
N LYS A 131 3.71 10.50 -15.13
CA LYS A 131 4.42 11.57 -15.81
C LYS A 131 5.73 11.88 -15.10
N GLU A 132 6.83 11.67 -15.82
CA GLU A 132 8.12 12.28 -15.49
C GLU A 132 7.88 13.78 -15.23
N THR A 133 8.02 14.21 -13.98
CA THR A 133 8.26 15.60 -13.67
C THR A 133 9.62 15.94 -14.30
N LYS A 134 9.55 16.66 -15.43
CA LYS A 134 10.71 17.20 -16.13
C LYS A 134 11.47 18.22 -15.30
#